data_AF-W1DQ67-F1
#
_entry.id   AF-W1DQ67-F1
#
_cell.length_a   1.000
_cell.length_b   1.000
_cell.length_c   1.000
_cell.angle_alpha   90.00
_cell.angle_beta   90.00
_cell.angle_gamma   90.00
#
_symmetry.space_group_name_H-M   'P 1'
#
loop_
_entity.id
_entity.type
_entity.pdbx_description
1 polymer ?
#
loop_
_entity_poly.entity_id
_entity_poly.type
_entity_poly.pdbx_seq_one_letter_code
_entity_poly.pdbx_strand_id
1 'polypeptide(L)' 'MNKSELIMKVAEDADISKAKAEAAVNALINSVTEELAYSGRS' A
#
# COMPACT_ATOMS: atom_id res chain seq x y z
N MET A 1 -12.55 6.56 -4.85
CA MET A 1 -11.69 5.70 -4.02
C MET A 1 -10.51 6.52 -3.51
N ASN A 2 -10.56 6.94 -2.25
CA ASN A 2 -9.43 7.50 -1.52
C ASN A 2 -8.62 6.39 -0.82
N LYS A 3 -7.51 6.73 -0.16
CA LYS A 3 -6.64 5.74 0.51
C LYS A 3 -7.36 4.89 1.55
N SER A 4 -8.25 5.49 2.35
CA SER A 4 -9.00 4.77 3.38
C SER A 4 -9.99 3.77 2.74
N GLU A 5 -10.67 4.18 1.67
CA GLU A 5 -11.57 3.30 0.91
C GLU A 5 -10.81 2.13 0.26
N LEU A 6 -9.60 2.37 -0.25
CA LEU A 6 -8.73 1.31 -0.78
C LEU A 6 -8.29 0.32 0.31
N ILE A 7 -7.85 0.80 1.47
CA ILE A 7 -7.44 -0.05 2.59
C ILE A 7 -8.60 -0.93 3.06
N MET A 8 -9.80 -0.37 3.17
CA MET A 8 -11.00 -1.14 3.52
C MET A 8 -11.29 -2.22 2.48
N LYS A 9 -11.21 -1.90 1.18
CA LYS A 9 -11.43 -2.88 0.11
C LYS A 9 -10.41 -4.02 0.14
N VAL A 10 -9.14 -3.73 0.39
CA VAL A 10 -8.09 -4.75 0.56
C VAL A 10 -8.34 -5.62 1.79
N ALA A 11 -8.79 -5.02 2.90
CA ALA A 11 -9.11 -5.77 4.12
C ALA A 11 -10.27 -6.76 3.88
N GLU A 12 -11.31 -6.31 3.19
CA GLU A 12 -12.46 -7.14 2.80
C GLU A 12 -12.07 -8.26 1.84
N ASP A 13 -11.39 -7.93 0.74
CA ASP A 13 -11.07 -8.89 -0.32
C ASP A 13 -10.04 -9.95 0.13
N ALA A 14 -9.14 -9.59 1.05
CA ALA A 14 -8.11 -10.49 1.57
C ALA A 14 -8.49 -11.17 2.90
N ASP A 15 -9.67 -10.88 3.46
CA ASP A 15 -10.13 -11.36 4.77
C ASP A 15 -9.09 -11.13 5.89
N ILE A 16 -8.61 -9.89 6.00
CA ILE A 16 -7.63 -9.49 7.03
C ILE A 16 -8.11 -8.27 7.81
N SER A 17 -7.51 -8.05 8.98
CA SER A 17 -7.81 -6.84 9.74
C SER A 17 -7.39 -5.58 8.97
N LYS A 18 -8.12 -4.49 9.19
CA LYS A 18 -7.79 -3.16 8.64
C LYS A 18 -6.33 -2.76 8.91
N ALA A 19 -5.81 -3.06 10.10
CA ALA A 19 -4.43 -2.77 10.47
C ALA A 19 -3.41 -3.53 9.60
N LYS A 20 -3.67 -4.80 9.27
CA LYS A 20 -2.82 -5.58 8.36
C LYS A 20 -2.90 -5.04 6.92
N ALA A 21 -4.10 -4.69 6.46
CA ALA A 21 -4.29 -4.10 5.14
C ALA A 21 -3.58 -2.74 5.02
N GLU A 22 -3.69 -1.89 6.04
CA GLU A 22 -3.00 -0.60 6.10
C GLU A 22 -1.48 -0.76 6.05
N ALA A 23 -0.92 -1.68 6.83
CA ALA A 23 0.51 -1.98 6.81
C ALA A 23 0.97 -2.44 5.43
N ALA A 24 0.23 -3.35 4.79
CA ALA A 24 0.55 -3.86 3.46
C ALA A 24 0.49 -2.77 2.37
N VAL A 25 -0.56 -1.95 2.37
CA VAL A 25 -0.72 -0.85 1.41
C VAL A 25 0.39 0.19 1.60
N ASN A 26 0.73 0.54 2.84
CA ASN A 26 1.83 1.47 3.12
C ASN A 26 3.18 0.89 2.67
N ALA A 27 3.45 -0.39 2.94
CA ALA A 27 4.67 -1.05 2.50
C ALA A 27 4.82 -1.04 0.97
N LEU A 28 3.74 -1.31 0.23
CA LEU A 28 3.73 -1.26 -1.23
C LEU A 28 4.05 0.15 -1.75
N ILE A 29 3.37 1.18 -1.23
CA ILE A 29 3.59 2.58 -1.64
C ILE A 29 5.04 2.99 -1.38
N ASN A 30 5.59 2.64 -0.22
CA ASN A 30 6.96 2.95 0.13
C ASN A 30 7.94 2.24 -0.80
N SER A 31 7.76 0.95 -1.05
CA SER A 31 8.62 0.19 -1.96
C SER A 31 8.63 0.76 -3.38
N VAL A 32 7.46 1.11 -3.93
CA VAL A 32 7.40 1.76 -5.25
C VAL A 32 8.09 3.13 -5.24
N THR A 33 7.92 3.90 -4.15
CA THR A 33 8.57 5.21 -4.01
C THR A 33 10.09 5.08 -3.97
N GLU A 34 10.62 4.11 -3.24
CA GLU A 34 12.04 3.83 -3.13
C GLU A 34 12.63 3.42 -4.48
N GLU A 35 11.99 2.48 -5.19
CA GLU A 35 12.44 2.03 -6.51
C GLU A 35 12.48 3.18 -7.51
N LEU A 36 11.42 4.00 -7.59
CA LEU A 36 11.39 5.15 -8.49
C LEU A 36 12.45 6.20 -8.14
N ALA A 37 12.67 6.45 -6.84
CA ALA A 37 13.70 7.38 -6.37
C ALA A 37 15.12 6.87 -6.64
N TYR A 38 15.33 5.55 -6.68
CA TYR A 38 16.60 4.93 -7.05
C TYR A 38 16.82 4.96 -8.57
N SER A 39 15.83 4.55 -9.37
CA SER A 39 15.92 4.54 -10.84
C SER A 39 16.00 5.94 -11.47
N GLY A 40 15.50 6.97 -10.79
CA GLY A 40 15.62 8.37 -11.25
C GLY A 40 17.01 8.99 -11.08
N ARG A 41 17.99 8.26 -10.51
CA ARG A 41 19.37 8.73 -10.28
C ARG A 41 20.41 8.10 -11.20
N SER A 42 20.01 7.21 -12.10
CA SER A 42 20.88 6.55 -13.09
C SER A 42 20.86 7.24 -14.44
#